data_AF-A0A023I4E2-F1
#
_entry.id   AF-A0A023I4E2-F1
#
_cell.length_a   1.000
_cell.length_b   1.000
_cell.length_c   1.000
_cell.angle_alpha   90.00
_cell.angle_beta   90.00
_cell.angle_gamma   90.00
#
_symmetry.space_group_name_H-M   'P 1'
#
loop_
_entity.id
_entity.type
_entity.pdbx_description
1 polymer ?
#
loop_
_entity_poly.entity_id
_entity_poly.type
_entity_poly.pdbx_seq_one_letter_code
_entity_poly.pdbx_strand_id
1 'polypeptide(L)'
;DTKPISLGLWDTAGQEDYDRLRPLSYPQTDVFLICFSVVSRASFENVKTKWLPEIRHHAPGVPFILVGTKLDLREDEETLEKLREKKMQPITTEQ
;
A
#
# COMPACT_ATOMS: atom_id res chain seq x y z
N ASP A 1 -7.80 -15.58 24.34
CA ASP A 1 -7.22 -14.37 24.97
C ASP A 1 -8.09 -13.16 24.66
N THR A 2 -8.66 -12.53 25.69
CA THR A 2 -9.54 -11.34 25.59
C THR A 2 -8.86 -10.08 26.10
N LYS A 3 -7.52 -10.06 26.09
CA LYS A 3 -6.76 -8.91 26.58
C LYS A 3 -6.83 -7.78 25.55
N PRO A 4 -7.10 -6.54 25.99
CA PRO A 4 -7.04 -5.38 25.09
C PRO A 4 -5.61 -5.19 24.60
N ILE A 5 -5.47 -4.83 23.32
CA ILE A 5 -4.19 -4.49 22.69
C ILE A 5 -4.20 -3.01 22.35
N SER A 6 -3.18 -2.28 22.78
CA SER A 6 -2.93 -0.93 22.32
C SER A 6 -2.21 -0.98 20.98
N LEU A 7 -2.88 -0.55 19.91
CA LEU A 7 -2.30 -0.49 18.58
C LEU A 7 -2.03 0.98 18.22
N GLY A 8 -0.75 1.32 18.05
CA GLY A 8 -0.37 2.61 17.48
C GLY A 8 -0.47 2.55 15.95
N LEU A 9 -1.02 3.61 15.34
CA LEU A 9 -1.12 3.75 13.89
C LEU A 9 -0.34 4.98 13.46
N TRP A 10 0.64 4.78 12.58
CA TRP A 10 1.43 5.85 11.99
C TRP A 10 1.09 5.97 10.52
N ASP A 11 0.40 7.05 10.16
CA ASP A 11 0.10 7.38 8.77
C ASP A 11 1.28 8.13 8.13
N THR A 12 1.60 7.83 6.87
CA THR A 12 2.75 8.39 6.18
C THR A 12 2.41 8.86 4.77
N ALA A 13 3.06 9.94 4.34
CA ALA A 13 2.88 10.51 3.01
C ALA A 13 3.47 9.62 1.90
N GLY A 14 2.67 9.32 0.87
CA GLY A 14 3.07 8.48 -0.27
C GLY A 14 3.77 9.23 -1.41
N GLN A 15 3.84 10.56 -1.36
CA GLN A 15 4.46 11.40 -2.39
C GLN A 15 5.99 11.38 -2.27
N GLU A 16 6.67 11.52 -3.41
CA GLU A 16 8.13 11.46 -3.50
C GLU A 16 8.82 12.57 -2.70
N ASP A 17 8.18 13.74 -2.57
CA ASP A 17 8.67 14.87 -1.79
C ASP A 17 8.96 14.51 -0.32
N TYR A 18 8.32 13.45 0.20
CA TYR A 18 8.47 12.97 1.57
C TYR A 18 9.37 11.74 1.70
N ASP A 19 10.02 11.27 0.63
CA ASP A 19 10.84 10.05 0.65
C ASP A 19 11.97 10.10 1.68
N ARG A 20 12.52 11.28 1.96
CA ARG A 20 13.57 11.45 2.99
C ARG A 20 13.04 11.54 4.41
N LEU A 21 11.76 11.90 4.56
CA LEU A 21 11.13 12.11 5.87
C LEU A 21 10.40 10.84 6.35
N ARG A 22 9.82 10.08 5.43
CA ARG A 22 9.07 8.84 5.73
C ARG A 22 9.86 7.83 6.58
N PRO A 23 11.16 7.57 6.31
CA PRO A 23 11.93 6.62 7.11
C PRO A 23 12.12 7.01 8.58
N LEU A 24 11.92 8.29 8.93
CA LEU A 24 11.98 8.74 10.32
C LEU A 24 10.85 8.13 11.18
N SER A 25 9.78 7.64 10.56
CA SER A 25 8.66 6.99 11.24
C SER A 25 8.82 5.47 11.40
N TYR A 26 9.84 4.85 10.80
CA TYR A 26 10.02 3.39 10.79
C TYR A 26 10.64 2.76 12.05
N PRO A 27 11.47 3.44 12.87
CA PRO A 27 12.03 2.84 14.07
C PRO A 27 10.94 2.26 14.98
N GLN A 28 11.19 1.06 15.52
CA GLN A 28 10.27 0.34 16.42
C GLN A 28 8.92 -0.06 15.78
N THR A 29 8.84 -0.12 14.45
CA THR A 29 7.65 -0.68 13.78
C THR A 29 7.57 -2.19 13.97
N ASP A 30 6.43 -2.68 14.48
CA ASP A 30 6.16 -4.11 14.63
C ASP A 30 5.63 -4.77 13.34
N VAL A 31 4.87 -4.02 12.53
CA VAL A 31 4.29 -4.49 11.26
C VAL A 31 4.04 -3.32 10.31
N PHE A 32 4.31 -3.51 9.03
CA PHE A 32 3.96 -2.56 7.98
C PHE A 32 2.65 -2.94 7.28
N LEU A 33 1.84 -1.94 6.92
CA LEU A 33 0.78 -2.09 5.93
C LEU A 33 1.25 -1.43 4.63
N ILE A 34 1.50 -2.23 3.59
CA ILE A 34 1.81 -1.69 2.26
C ILE A 34 0.50 -1.61 1.49
N CYS A 35 0.03 -0.39 1.25
CA CYS A 35 -1.24 -0.16 0.58
C CYS A 35 -1.04 0.12 -0.91
N PHE A 36 -1.92 -0.45 -1.73
CA PHE A 36 -2.10 -0.06 -3.13
C PHE A 36 -3.60 0.09 -3.43
N SER A 37 -3.97 0.78 -4.49
CA SER A 37 -5.36 0.87 -4.94
C SER A 37 -5.64 -0.22 -5.96
N VAL A 38 -6.73 -0.98 -5.78
CA VAL A 38 -7.11 -2.05 -6.72
C VAL A 38 -7.46 -1.52 -8.11
N VAL A 39 -7.73 -0.22 -8.25
CA VAL A 39 -7.98 0.44 -9.54
C VAL A 39 -6.79 1.27 -10.03
N SER A 40 -5.60 1.08 -9.44
CA SER A 40 -4.36 1.73 -9.89
C SER A 40 -3.22 0.74 -10.01
N ARG A 41 -2.99 0.28 -11.25
CA ARG A 41 -1.89 -0.62 -11.61
C ARG A 41 -0.52 -0.07 -11.18
N ALA A 42 -0.29 1.22 -11.38
CA ALA A 42 0.96 1.88 -11.00
C ALA A 42 1.20 1.78 -9.48
N SER A 43 0.15 1.95 -8.65
CA SER A 43 0.31 1.81 -7.20
C SER A 43 0.65 0.39 -6.76
N PHE A 44 0.11 -0.62 -7.46
CA PHE A 44 0.42 -2.03 -7.22
C PHE A 44 1.85 -2.38 -7.63
N GLU A 45 2.32 -1.88 -8.78
CA GLU A 45 3.69 -2.07 -9.24
C GLU A 45 4.70 -1.39 -8.29
N ASN A 46 4.36 -0.21 -7.77
CA ASN A 46 5.15 0.51 -6.77
C ASN A 46 5.39 -0.27 -5.48
N VAL A 47 4.55 -1.25 -5.14
CA VAL A 47 4.81 -2.17 -4.03
C VAL A 47 6.16 -2.86 -4.22
N LYS A 48 6.43 -3.41 -5.40
CA LYS A 48 7.66 -4.15 -5.69
C LYS A 48 8.83 -3.22 -6.01
N THR A 49 8.57 -2.11 -6.69
CA THR A 49 9.64 -1.23 -7.20
C THR A 49 10.08 -0.15 -6.22
N LYS A 50 9.22 0.23 -5.25
CA LYS A 50 9.48 1.32 -4.29
C LYS A 50 9.28 0.88 -2.85
N TRP A 51 8.07 0.50 -2.47
CA TRP A 51 7.70 0.35 -1.06
C TRP A 51 8.40 -0.81 -0.37
N LEU A 52 8.39 -2.00 -0.98
CA LEU A 52 9.03 -3.17 -0.40
C LEU A 52 10.57 -3.00 -0.29
N PRO A 53 11.29 -2.52 -1.32
CA PRO A 53 12.71 -2.19 -1.18
C PRO A 53 13.01 -1.18 -0.07
N GLU A 54 12.22 -0.10 0.03
CA GLU A 54 12.41 0.95 1.04
C GLU A 54 12.26 0.41 2.47
N ILE A 55 11.17 -0.32 2.76
CA ILE A 55 10.98 -0.90 4.10
C ILE A 55 12.04 -1.96 4.41
N ARG A 56 12.47 -2.75 3.42
CA ARG A 56 13.53 -3.75 3.61
C ARG A 56 14.89 -3.13 3.88
N HIS A 57 15.14 -1.93 3.34
CA HIS A 57 16.36 -1.18 3.60
C HIS A 57 16.39 -0.61 5.02
N HIS A 58 15.28 -0.01 5.48
CA HIS A 58 15.24 0.70 6.75
C HIS A 58 14.79 -0.14 7.96
N ALA A 59 13.99 -1.19 7.74
CA ALA A 59 13.41 -2.05 8.76
C ALA A 59 13.53 -3.54 8.37
N PRO A 60 14.76 -4.06 8.24
CA PRO A 60 14.98 -5.43 7.79
C PRO A 60 14.34 -6.45 8.75
N GLY A 61 13.59 -7.40 8.20
CA GLY A 61 12.98 -8.49 8.96
C GLY A 61 11.61 -8.17 9.59
N VAL A 62 11.19 -6.90 9.59
CA VAL A 62 9.84 -6.54 10.06
C VAL A 62 8.79 -7.09 9.07
N PRO A 63 7.74 -7.79 9.55
CA PRO A 63 6.70 -8.32 8.68
C PRO A 63 5.88 -7.19 8.05
N PHE A 64 5.26 -7.49 6.90
CA PHE A 64 4.33 -6.59 6.26
C PHE A 64 3.08 -7.32 5.80
N ILE A 65 1.98 -6.59 5.72
CA ILE A 65 0.71 -7.02 5.13
C ILE A 65 0.48 -6.18 3.88
N LEU A 66 0.23 -6.84 2.76
CA LEU A 66 -0.17 -6.17 1.52
C LEU A 66 -1.67 -5.90 1.55
N VAL A 67 -2.08 -4.65 1.33
CA VAL A 67 -3.46 -4.20 1.45
C VAL A 67 -3.93 -3.60 0.13
N GLY A 68 -4.90 -4.26 -0.51
CA GLY A 68 -5.65 -3.70 -1.64
C GLY A 68 -6.76 -2.79 -1.14
N THR A 69 -6.68 -1.50 -1.47
CA THR A 69 -7.63 -0.45 -1.06
C THR A 69 -8.56 -0.06 -2.20
N LYS A 70 -9.61 0.70 -1.87
CA LYS A 70 -10.65 1.17 -2.81
C LYS A 70 -11.38 0.04 -3.52
N LEU A 71 -11.73 -1.00 -2.76
CA LEU A 71 -12.40 -2.19 -3.28
C LEU A 71 -13.77 -1.86 -3.89
N ASP A 72 -14.47 -0.88 -3.32
CA ASP A 72 -15.72 -0.30 -3.83
C ASP A 72 -15.60 0.15 -5.30
N LEU A 73 -14.44 0.64 -5.73
CA LEU A 73 -14.21 1.09 -7.11
C LEU A 73 -13.96 -0.05 -8.10
N ARG A 74 -13.82 -1.30 -7.66
CA ARG A 74 -13.57 -2.44 -8.56
C ARG A 74 -14.74 -2.69 -9.51
N GLU A 75 -15.96 -2.39 -9.05
CA GLU A 75 -17.21 -2.60 -9.79
C GLU A 75 -17.89 -1.29 -10.19
N ASP A 76 -17.27 -0.14 -9.87
CA ASP A 76 -17.77 1.18 -10.20
C ASP A 76 -17.69 1.45 -11.71
N GLU A 77 -18.83 1.71 -12.35
CA GLU A 77 -18.93 1.86 -13.80
C GLU A 77 -18.05 3.00 -14.33
N GLU A 78 -18.07 4.17 -13.69
CA GLU A 78 -17.28 5.33 -14.10
C GLU A 78 -15.78 5.04 -14.02
N THR A 79 -15.34 4.37 -12.95
CA THR A 79 -13.95 3.95 -12.80
C THR A 79 -13.56 2.91 -13.84
N LEU A 80 -14.43 1.94 -14.12
CA LEU A 80 -14.19 0.90 -15.12
C LEU A 80 -14.09 1.49 -16.53
N GLU A 81 -14.94 2.45 -16.89
CA GLU A 81 -14.86 3.16 -18.17
C GLU A 81 -13.51 3.87 -18.34
N LYS A 82 -13.09 4.66 -17.33
CA LYS A 82 -11.78 5.33 -17.32
C LYS A 82 -10.60 4.37 -17.45
N LEU A 83 -10.69 3.19 -16.83
CA LEU A 83 -9.67 2.16 -16.97
C LEU A 83 -9.66 1.56 -18.37
N ARG A 84 -10.83 1.29 -18.96
CA ARG A 84 -10.96 0.77 -20.34
C ARG A 84 -10.41 1.74 -21.37
N GLU A 85 -10.65 3.04 -21.23
CA GLU A 85 -10.06 4.09 -22.09
C GLU A 85 -8.53 4.01 -22.11
N LYS A 86 -7.94 3.66 -20.95
CA LYS A 86 -6.49 3.46 -20.77
C LYS A 86 -6.02 2.03 -21.06
N LYS A 87 -6.91 1.14 -21.54
CA LYS A 87 -6.66 -0.29 -21.76
C LYS A 87 -6.16 -1.02 -20.50
N MET A 88 -6.65 -0.60 -19.34
CA MET A 88 -6.33 -1.17 -18.04
C MET A 88 -7.56 -1.88 -17.44
N GLN A 89 -7.29 -2.71 -16.45
CA GLN A 89 -8.29 -3.40 -15.65
C GLN A 89 -7.93 -3.32 -14.16
N PRO A 90 -8.91 -3.44 -13.25
CA PRO A 90 -8.63 -3.55 -11.83
C PRO A 90 -7.72 -4.74 -11.51
N ILE A 91 -6.95 -4.62 -10.43
CA ILE A 91 -6.15 -5.69 -9.85
C ILE A 91 -7.10 -6.72 -9.23
N THR A 92 -6.92 -7.99 -9.62
CA THR A 92 -7.73 -9.11 -9.12
C THR A 92 -7.12 -9.72 -7.86
N THR A 93 -7.85 -10.63 -7.22
CA THR A 93 -7.40 -11.31 -5.99
C THR A 93 -6.36 -12.40 -6.26
N GLU A 94 -6.25 -12.87 -7.50
CA GLU A 94 -5.41 -14.01 -7.92
C GLU A 94 -4.03 -13.62 -8.49
N GLN A 95 -3.68 -12.33 -8.50
CA GLN A 95 -2.43 -11.78 -9.06
C GLN A 95 -1.27 -11.78 -8.06
#